data_AF-A0A958MD07-F1
#
_entry.id   AF-A0A958MD07-F1
#
_cell.length_a   1.000
_cell.length_b   1.000
_cell.length_c   1.000
_cell.angle_alpha   90.00
_cell.angle_beta   90.00
_cell.angle_gamma   90.00
#
_symmetry.space_group_name_H-M   'P 1'
#
loop_
_entity.id
_entity.type
_entity.pdbx_description
1 polymer ?
#
loop_
_entity_poly.entity_id
_entity_poly.type
_entity_poly.pdbx_seq_one_letter_code
_entity_poly.pdbx_strand_id
1 'polypeptide(L)'
;MHRSPFWPLVLVLLFTCESIAANKTLFEAYYKIISSNQHVGYYIQRYELDPIKKQFISIYFLRTNGAGGNISESLKAYSTDKLNPIKYNYTSLQGTLSKTIDAIASKNKKGVDVLQVKTTENGKLRVSERKLDKGTFFSTFLIYLLLQGKKGIQPGVKYSFKAVAEEDGKEFPGEVYVDSETKYKGLDTYKVLYTFKNAQFVNFINKKGESLNSISPALGLSAEMVSDPSEATKGMTFNEKSLKLLFGDVPKGKTHQLAGAAPTPEKSQ
;
A
#
# COMPACT_ATOMS: atom_id res chain seq x y z
N MET A 1 61.25 29.86 -38.77
CA MET A 1 59.80 29.67 -39.05
C MET A 1 59.43 28.23 -38.69
N HIS A 2 59.22 27.98 -37.40
CA HIS A 2 57.91 27.68 -36.78
C HIS A 2 57.24 26.40 -37.30
N ARG A 3 57.57 25.28 -36.63
CA ARG A 3 56.81 24.02 -36.66
C ARG A 3 55.80 24.07 -35.52
N SER A 4 54.50 23.93 -35.83
CA SER A 4 53.42 23.78 -34.84
C SER A 4 53.34 22.33 -34.35
N PRO A 5 53.18 22.06 -33.05
CA PRO A 5 52.91 20.72 -32.56
C PRO A 5 51.40 20.42 -32.65
N PHE A 6 51.06 19.30 -33.28
CA PHE A 6 49.71 18.74 -33.29
C PHE A 6 49.50 18.01 -31.96
N TRP A 7 48.63 18.52 -31.09
CA TRP A 7 48.21 17.83 -29.86
C TRP A 7 46.89 17.11 -30.14
N PRO A 8 46.79 15.78 -29.98
CA PRO A 8 45.50 15.12 -30.06
C PRO A 8 44.71 15.42 -28.79
N LEU A 9 43.59 16.10 -28.95
CA LEU A 9 42.59 16.29 -27.90
C LEU A 9 41.97 14.92 -27.56
N VAL A 10 42.43 14.29 -26.47
CA VAL A 10 41.79 13.08 -25.94
C VAL A 10 40.51 13.51 -25.23
N LEU A 11 39.38 13.37 -25.92
CA LEU A 11 38.05 13.55 -25.33
C LEU A 11 37.72 12.31 -24.48
N VAL A 12 37.99 12.37 -23.18
CA VAL A 12 37.54 11.36 -22.22
C VAL A 12 36.04 11.56 -22.00
N LEU A 13 35.21 10.78 -22.70
CA LEU A 13 33.80 10.62 -22.34
C LEU A 13 33.73 9.83 -21.02
N LEU A 14 33.62 10.56 -19.91
CA LEU A 14 33.12 10.00 -18.66
C LEU A 14 31.64 9.66 -18.85
N PHE A 15 31.37 8.43 -19.29
CA PHE A 15 30.05 7.82 -19.09
C PHE A 15 29.86 7.64 -17.58
N THR A 16 29.33 8.66 -16.91
CA THR A 16 28.69 8.46 -15.62
C THR A 16 27.50 7.56 -15.90
N CYS A 17 27.65 6.27 -15.58
CA CYS A 17 26.54 5.36 -15.45
C CYS A 17 25.66 5.96 -14.34
N GLU A 18 24.64 6.73 -14.72
CA GLU A 18 23.60 7.13 -13.81
C GLU A 18 22.96 5.84 -13.33
N SER A 19 23.37 5.38 -12.14
CA SER A 19 22.67 4.32 -11.44
C SER A 19 21.23 4.79 -11.35
N ILE A 20 20.33 4.15 -12.10
CA ILE A 20 18.90 4.32 -11.91
C ILE A 20 18.66 3.95 -10.44
N ALA A 21 18.49 4.96 -9.60
CA ALA A 21 18.29 4.74 -8.18
C ALA A 21 17.02 3.92 -8.04
N ALA A 22 17.17 2.67 -7.60
CA ALA A 22 16.04 1.81 -7.32
C ALA A 22 15.13 2.49 -6.29
N ASN A 23 13.82 2.27 -6.40
CA ASN A 23 12.88 2.78 -5.39
C ASN A 23 13.32 2.33 -4.00
N LYS A 24 13.22 3.22 -3.02
CA LYS A 24 13.53 2.91 -1.63
C LYS A 24 12.33 2.23 -0.99
N THR A 25 12.45 0.96 -0.62
CA THR A 25 11.46 0.30 0.24
C THR A 25 11.41 0.97 1.60
N LEU A 26 10.23 1.49 1.95
CA LEU A 26 9.96 2.11 3.26
C LEU A 26 9.42 1.09 4.25
N PHE A 27 8.61 0.16 3.74
CA PHE A 27 7.93 -0.88 4.50
C PHE A 27 7.65 -2.06 3.58
N GLU A 28 7.83 -3.27 4.09
CA GLU A 28 7.42 -4.49 3.41
C GLU A 28 7.10 -5.57 4.44
N ALA A 29 5.88 -6.11 4.40
CA ALA A 29 5.45 -7.13 5.35
C ALA A 29 4.47 -8.13 4.73
N TYR A 30 4.42 -9.30 5.38
CA TYR A 30 3.42 -10.33 5.15
C TYR A 30 2.44 -10.35 6.32
N TYR A 31 1.21 -10.71 6.02
CA TYR A 31 0.11 -10.76 6.96
C TYR A 31 -0.64 -12.07 6.80
N LYS A 32 -1.02 -12.69 7.92
CA LYS A 32 -2.05 -13.73 7.96
C LYS A 32 -3.41 -13.05 7.92
N ILE A 33 -4.31 -13.54 7.07
CA ILE A 33 -5.73 -13.16 7.10
C ILE A 33 -6.47 -14.18 7.95
N ILE A 34 -7.07 -13.70 9.04
CA ILE A 34 -7.85 -14.50 9.97
C ILE A 34 -9.33 -14.18 9.78
N SER A 35 -10.16 -15.22 9.68
CA SER A 35 -11.62 -15.13 9.66
C SER A 35 -12.16 -16.16 10.63
N SER A 36 -13.03 -15.77 11.56
CA SER A 36 -13.60 -16.69 12.56
C SER A 36 -12.54 -17.53 13.29
N ASN A 37 -11.42 -16.89 13.67
CA ASN A 37 -10.24 -17.51 14.28
C ASN A 37 -9.51 -18.55 13.42
N GLN A 38 -9.81 -18.64 12.12
CA GLN A 38 -9.13 -19.51 11.18
C GLN A 38 -8.25 -18.71 10.23
N HIS A 39 -7.07 -19.24 9.93
CA HIS A 39 -6.19 -18.67 8.91
C HIS A 39 -6.74 -19.01 7.51
N VAL A 40 -7.22 -17.98 6.80
CA VAL A 40 -7.92 -18.13 5.51
C VAL A 40 -7.18 -17.53 4.33
N GLY A 41 -6.07 -16.84 4.54
CA GLY A 41 -5.34 -16.21 3.45
C GLY A 41 -4.10 -15.45 3.88
N TYR A 42 -3.43 -14.83 2.92
CA TYR A 42 -2.32 -13.92 3.16
C TYR A 42 -2.50 -12.59 2.44
N TYR A 43 -1.85 -11.58 2.99
CA TYR A 43 -1.73 -10.25 2.41
C TYR A 43 -0.28 -9.82 2.45
N ILE A 44 0.21 -9.28 1.34
CA ILE A 44 1.57 -8.77 1.18
C ILE A 44 1.44 -7.28 0.88
N GLN A 45 2.15 -6.45 1.62
CA GLN A 45 2.14 -5.01 1.43
C GLN A 45 3.55 -4.48 1.32
N ARG A 46 3.77 -3.57 0.38
CA ARG A 46 4.99 -2.81 0.23
C ARG A 46 4.68 -1.34 0.00
N TYR A 47 5.36 -0.48 0.75
CA TYR A 47 5.44 0.94 0.43
C TYR A 47 6.85 1.29 -0.01
N GLU A 48 6.94 2.06 -1.08
CA GLU A 48 8.20 2.54 -1.64
C GLU A 48 8.17 4.06 -1.83
N LEU A 49 9.37 4.65 -1.90
CA LEU A 49 9.60 6.02 -2.33
C LEU A 49 10.47 6.00 -3.59
N ASP A 50 9.98 6.59 -4.68
CA ASP A 50 10.81 6.97 -5.83
C ASP A 50 11.44 8.34 -5.51
N PRO A 51 12.76 8.41 -5.23
CA PRO A 51 13.41 9.65 -4.82
C PRO A 51 13.58 10.64 -5.99
N ILE A 52 13.62 10.14 -7.23
CA ILE A 52 13.81 10.94 -8.43
C ILE A 52 12.50 11.66 -8.77
N LYS A 53 11.39 10.91 -8.79
CA LYS A 53 10.07 11.46 -9.09
C LYS A 53 9.36 12.05 -7.88
N LYS A 54 9.90 11.83 -6.68
CA LYS A 54 9.28 12.19 -5.39
C LYS A 54 7.87 11.61 -5.27
N GLN A 55 7.75 10.30 -5.49
CA GLN A 55 6.47 9.60 -5.49
C GLN A 55 6.44 8.50 -4.42
N PHE A 56 5.35 8.46 -3.66
CA PHE A 56 5.03 7.29 -2.85
C PHE A 56 4.34 6.25 -3.72
N ILE A 57 4.71 4.99 -3.51
CA ILE A 57 4.14 3.84 -4.21
C ILE A 57 3.61 2.88 -3.15
N SER A 58 2.35 2.49 -3.28
CA SER A 58 1.74 1.42 -2.49
C SER A 58 1.48 0.23 -3.40
N ILE A 59 1.97 -0.94 -3.00
CA ILE A 59 1.77 -2.18 -3.71
C ILE A 59 1.22 -3.18 -2.72
N TYR A 60 0.13 -3.86 -3.06
CA TYR A 60 -0.30 -5.01 -2.27
C TYR A 60 -0.82 -6.15 -3.11
N PHE A 61 -0.78 -7.33 -2.50
CA PHE A 61 -1.40 -8.54 -3.02
C PHE A 61 -2.10 -9.29 -1.88
N LEU A 62 -3.36 -9.70 -2.10
CA LEU A 62 -4.15 -10.49 -1.18
C LEU A 62 -4.56 -11.79 -1.86
N ARG A 63 -4.54 -12.90 -1.11
CA ARG A 63 -5.09 -14.18 -1.54
C ARG A 63 -5.75 -14.89 -0.37
N THR A 64 -6.99 -15.35 -0.57
CA THR A 64 -7.66 -16.25 0.37
C THR A 64 -7.92 -17.62 -0.26
N ASN A 65 -8.08 -18.62 0.61
CA ASN A 65 -8.49 -19.98 0.27
C ASN A 65 -10.03 -20.07 0.19
N GLY A 66 -10.57 -21.30 0.04
CA GLY A 66 -12.00 -21.53 -0.06
C GLY A 66 -12.81 -21.01 1.13
N ALA A 67 -12.29 -21.13 2.35
CA ALA A 67 -12.95 -20.62 3.55
C ALA A 67 -13.01 -19.09 3.58
N GLY A 68 -12.04 -18.41 2.96
CA GLY A 68 -12.03 -16.96 2.76
C GLY A 68 -12.62 -16.51 1.42
N GLY A 69 -13.38 -17.36 0.72
CA GLY A 69 -14.09 -17.02 -0.52
C GLY A 69 -13.26 -17.08 -1.81
N ASN A 70 -12.07 -17.67 -1.79
CA ASN A 70 -11.18 -17.81 -2.94
C ASN A 70 -10.89 -16.48 -3.66
N ILE A 71 -10.70 -15.41 -2.91
CA ILE A 71 -10.48 -14.06 -3.41
C ILE A 71 -8.99 -13.88 -3.73
N SER A 72 -8.68 -13.16 -4.80
CA SER A 72 -7.34 -12.62 -5.06
C SER A 72 -7.49 -11.15 -5.40
N GLU A 73 -6.72 -10.29 -4.73
CA GLU A 73 -6.72 -8.85 -5.02
C GLU A 73 -5.29 -8.33 -5.18
N SER A 74 -5.13 -7.30 -5.99
CA SER A 74 -3.88 -6.57 -6.09
C SER A 74 -4.12 -5.09 -6.34
N LEU A 75 -3.19 -4.29 -5.84
CA LEU A 75 -3.14 -2.85 -6.08
C LEU A 75 -1.71 -2.44 -6.37
N LYS A 76 -1.56 -1.48 -7.29
CA LYS A 76 -0.37 -0.65 -7.41
C LYS A 76 -0.81 0.80 -7.57
N ALA A 77 -0.59 1.61 -6.54
CA ALA A 77 -1.01 3.00 -6.48
C ALA A 77 0.19 3.94 -6.34
N TYR A 78 0.09 5.12 -6.95
CA TYR A 78 1.13 6.14 -6.99
C TYR A 78 0.55 7.46 -6.49
N SER A 79 1.27 8.14 -5.59
CA SER A 79 0.95 9.49 -5.16
C SER A 79 2.20 10.36 -5.14
N THR A 80 2.01 11.68 -5.17
CA THR A 80 3.10 12.63 -4.92
C THR A 80 3.60 12.53 -3.47
N ASP A 81 4.73 13.15 -3.15
CA ASP A 81 5.22 13.31 -1.77
C ASP A 81 4.22 13.97 -0.81
N LYS A 82 3.26 14.74 -1.34
CA LYS A 82 2.12 15.35 -0.62
C LYS A 82 0.83 14.53 -0.70
N LEU A 83 0.93 13.25 -1.08
CA LEU A 83 -0.17 12.29 -1.20
C LEU A 83 -1.25 12.62 -2.24
N ASN A 84 -1.03 13.64 -3.09
CA ASN A 84 -1.93 13.89 -4.20
C ASN A 84 -1.96 12.66 -5.15
N PRO A 85 -3.15 12.18 -5.55
CA PRO A 85 -3.33 11.08 -6.48
C PRO A 85 -2.55 11.27 -7.78
N ILE A 86 -1.93 10.19 -8.28
CA ILE A 86 -1.34 10.16 -9.63
C ILE A 86 -2.06 9.12 -10.48
N LYS A 87 -1.99 7.85 -10.08
CA LYS A 87 -2.66 6.73 -10.75
C LYS A 87 -2.71 5.50 -9.87
N TYR A 88 -3.61 4.56 -10.18
CA TYR A 88 -3.52 3.21 -9.65
C TYR A 88 -4.05 2.17 -10.63
N ASN A 89 -3.65 0.93 -10.40
CA ASN A 89 -4.20 -0.26 -11.02
C ASN A 89 -4.68 -1.19 -9.91
N TYR A 90 -5.96 -1.54 -9.93
CA TYR A 90 -6.59 -2.48 -9.00
C TYR A 90 -7.11 -3.69 -9.77
N THR A 91 -6.96 -4.87 -9.21
CA THR A 91 -7.54 -6.11 -9.73
C THR A 91 -8.14 -6.91 -8.59
N SER A 92 -9.31 -7.49 -8.81
CA SER A 92 -9.96 -8.45 -7.92
C SER A 92 -10.49 -9.62 -8.74
N LEU A 93 -10.26 -10.83 -8.23
CA LEU A 93 -10.73 -12.09 -8.78
C LEU A 93 -11.44 -12.86 -7.66
N GLN A 94 -12.67 -13.28 -7.90
CA GLN A 94 -13.44 -14.11 -6.98
C GLN A 94 -14.16 -15.20 -7.76
N GLY A 95 -13.62 -16.42 -7.73
CA GLY A 95 -14.10 -17.50 -8.59
C GLY A 95 -13.95 -17.12 -10.07
N THR A 96 -15.06 -17.04 -10.79
CA THR A 96 -15.10 -16.60 -12.20
C THR A 96 -15.29 -15.09 -12.37
N LEU A 97 -15.59 -14.38 -11.28
CA LEU A 97 -15.80 -12.94 -11.31
C LEU A 97 -14.46 -12.23 -11.34
N SER A 98 -14.34 -11.25 -12.22
CA SER A 98 -13.15 -10.41 -12.35
C SER A 98 -13.54 -8.94 -12.41
N LYS A 99 -12.75 -8.12 -11.72
CA LYS A 99 -12.86 -6.68 -11.75
C LYS A 99 -11.47 -6.08 -11.86
N THR A 100 -11.26 -5.22 -12.84
CA THR A 100 -10.08 -4.36 -12.91
C THR A 100 -10.50 -2.91 -12.89
N ILE A 101 -9.69 -2.07 -12.25
CA ILE A 101 -9.84 -0.63 -12.28
C ILE A 101 -8.48 -0.01 -12.57
N ASP A 102 -8.39 0.70 -13.69
CA ASP A 102 -7.26 1.56 -14.01
C ASP A 102 -7.70 3.00 -13.83
N ALA A 103 -7.00 3.76 -12.99
CA ALA A 103 -7.36 5.15 -12.74
C ALA A 103 -6.15 6.08 -12.87
N ILE A 104 -6.40 7.26 -13.43
CA ILE A 104 -5.39 8.32 -13.62
C ILE A 104 -5.98 9.64 -13.15
N ALA A 105 -5.24 10.34 -12.29
CA ALA A 105 -5.57 11.69 -11.90
C ALA A 105 -5.00 12.68 -12.93
N SER A 106 -5.82 13.63 -13.36
CA SER A 106 -5.45 14.63 -14.36
C SER A 106 -6.27 15.91 -14.20
N LYS A 107 -5.97 16.92 -15.01
CA LYS A 107 -6.83 18.10 -15.16
C LYS A 107 -7.68 17.93 -16.41
N ASN A 108 -8.98 18.17 -16.29
CA ASN A 108 -9.86 18.20 -17.47
C ASN A 108 -9.67 19.52 -18.26
N LYS A 109 -10.41 19.67 -19.36
CA LYS A 109 -10.34 20.86 -20.24
C LYS A 109 -10.66 22.18 -19.53
N LYS A 110 -11.30 22.14 -18.34
CA LYS A 110 -11.64 23.31 -17.52
C LYS A 110 -10.62 23.56 -16.39
N GLY A 111 -9.51 22.82 -16.36
CA GLY A 111 -8.47 22.93 -15.33
C GLY A 111 -8.82 22.29 -13.97
N VAL A 112 -9.95 21.58 -13.89
CA VAL A 112 -10.44 20.92 -12.67
C VAL A 112 -9.75 19.57 -12.50
N ASP A 113 -9.30 19.27 -11.29
CA ASP A 113 -8.71 17.98 -10.95
C ASP A 113 -9.80 16.88 -11.00
N VAL A 114 -9.52 15.83 -11.76
CA VAL A 114 -10.42 14.71 -12.01
C VAL A 114 -9.68 13.38 -11.89
N LEU A 115 -10.43 12.32 -11.59
CA LEU A 115 -10.02 10.94 -11.67
C LEU A 115 -10.72 10.30 -12.87
N GLN A 116 -9.95 9.94 -13.89
CA GLN A 116 -10.42 9.13 -14.99
C GLN A 116 -10.31 7.67 -14.59
N VAL A 117 -11.41 6.94 -14.65
CA VAL A 117 -11.53 5.57 -14.15
C VAL A 117 -12.02 4.67 -15.26
N LYS A 118 -11.22 3.66 -15.60
CA LYS A 118 -11.55 2.58 -16.53
C LYS A 118 -11.81 1.32 -15.72
N THR A 119 -13.05 0.88 -15.65
CA THR A 119 -13.46 -0.34 -14.95
C THR A 119 -13.79 -1.44 -15.95
N THR A 120 -13.15 -2.60 -15.85
CA THR A 120 -13.56 -3.80 -16.58
C THR A 120 -14.10 -4.80 -15.58
N GLU A 121 -15.38 -5.13 -15.67
CA GLU A 121 -16.05 -6.06 -14.77
C GLU A 121 -16.68 -7.19 -15.58
N ASN A 122 -16.17 -8.41 -15.41
CA ASN A 122 -16.60 -9.60 -16.14
C ASN A 122 -16.60 -9.38 -17.67
N GLY A 123 -15.54 -8.77 -18.18
CA GLY A 123 -15.37 -8.42 -19.60
C GLY A 123 -16.11 -7.16 -20.07
N LYS A 124 -16.98 -6.56 -19.24
CA LYS A 124 -17.70 -5.33 -19.59
C LYS A 124 -16.89 -4.11 -19.18
N LEU A 125 -16.53 -3.30 -20.18
CA LEU A 125 -15.81 -2.06 -19.99
C LEU A 125 -16.74 -0.89 -19.67
N ARG A 126 -16.40 -0.10 -18.66
CA ARG A 126 -17.01 1.19 -18.32
C ARG A 126 -15.91 2.22 -18.12
N VAL A 127 -16.10 3.41 -18.65
CA VAL A 127 -15.22 4.56 -18.44
C VAL A 127 -16.02 5.65 -17.74
N SER A 128 -15.44 6.27 -16.73
CA SER A 128 -16.03 7.41 -16.03
C SER A 128 -14.96 8.45 -15.72
N GLU A 129 -15.39 9.70 -15.64
CA GLU A 129 -14.58 10.80 -15.10
C GLU A 129 -15.29 11.31 -13.86
N ARG A 130 -14.54 11.54 -12.78
CA ARG A 130 -15.07 12.07 -11.53
C ARG A 130 -14.23 13.25 -11.09
N LYS A 131 -14.87 14.31 -10.60
CA LYS A 131 -14.15 15.39 -9.93
C LYS A 131 -13.43 14.83 -8.69
N LEU A 132 -12.18 15.23 -8.49
CA LEU A 132 -11.45 15.01 -7.25
C LEU A 132 -11.56 16.27 -6.40
N ASP A 133 -12.06 16.13 -5.17
CA ASP A 133 -12.05 17.25 -4.26
C ASP A 133 -10.64 17.53 -3.74
N LYS A 134 -10.39 18.79 -3.36
CA LYS A 134 -9.09 19.21 -2.85
C LYS A 134 -8.78 18.46 -1.55
N GLY A 135 -7.57 17.91 -1.48
CA GLY A 135 -7.11 17.15 -0.31
C GLY A 135 -7.48 15.66 -0.36
N THR A 136 -8.17 15.21 -1.41
CA THR A 136 -8.42 13.79 -1.63
C THR A 136 -7.13 13.07 -2.00
N PHE A 137 -6.94 11.88 -1.43
CA PHE A 137 -5.81 10.98 -1.66
C PHE A 137 -6.30 9.55 -1.93
N PHE A 138 -5.42 8.62 -2.30
CA PHE A 138 -5.77 7.19 -2.41
C PHE A 138 -5.77 6.53 -1.03
N SER A 139 -6.83 5.80 -0.69
CA SER A 139 -7.07 5.32 0.70
C SER A 139 -5.92 4.47 1.24
N THR A 140 -5.20 3.75 0.37
CA THR A 140 -4.01 2.97 0.74
C THR A 140 -2.89 3.81 1.40
N PHE A 141 -2.87 5.13 1.21
CA PHE A 141 -1.87 6.02 1.82
C PHE A 141 -2.35 6.68 3.14
N LEU A 142 -3.46 6.23 3.74
CA LEU A 142 -4.00 6.81 4.98
C LEU A 142 -2.95 6.88 6.10
N ILE A 143 -2.08 5.88 6.21
CA ILE A 143 -1.06 5.89 7.25
C ILE A 143 -0.01 6.99 7.04
N TYR A 144 0.35 7.29 5.79
CA TYR A 144 1.25 8.39 5.49
C TYR A 144 0.58 9.75 5.69
N LEU A 145 -0.75 9.84 5.51
CA LEU A 145 -1.49 11.05 5.89
C LEU A 145 -1.34 11.33 7.39
N LEU A 146 -1.48 10.31 8.23
CA LEU A 146 -1.29 10.44 9.69
C LEU A 146 0.14 10.84 10.05
N LEU A 147 1.14 10.19 9.44
CA LEU A 147 2.57 10.50 9.68
C LEU A 147 2.96 11.91 9.24
N GLN A 148 2.40 12.41 8.13
CA GLN A 148 2.64 13.76 7.63
C GLN A 148 1.80 14.83 8.34
N GLY A 149 0.78 14.41 9.12
CA GLY A 149 -0.03 15.30 9.92
C GLY A 149 0.80 16.04 10.97
N LYS A 150 0.42 17.29 11.27
CA LYS A 150 1.18 18.16 12.22
C LYS A 150 1.42 17.52 13.59
N LYS A 151 0.48 16.68 14.04
CA LYS A 151 0.53 15.98 15.33
C LYS A 151 1.10 14.56 15.22
N GLY A 152 1.37 14.06 14.01
CA GLY A 152 1.74 12.66 13.79
C GLY A 152 0.69 11.67 14.31
N ILE A 153 1.17 10.49 14.72
CA ILE A 153 0.37 9.45 15.39
C ILE A 153 0.56 9.59 16.90
N GLN A 154 -0.44 10.13 17.59
CA GLN A 154 -0.44 10.29 19.05
C GLN A 154 -1.88 10.23 19.58
N PRO A 155 -2.13 9.79 20.83
CA PRO A 155 -3.47 9.70 21.40
C PRO A 155 -4.26 11.02 21.32
N GLY A 156 -5.59 10.90 21.16
CA GLY A 156 -6.51 12.04 21.07
C GLY A 156 -6.52 12.74 19.71
N VAL A 157 -5.66 12.35 18.77
CA VAL A 157 -5.66 12.89 17.41
C VAL A 157 -6.87 12.38 16.63
N LYS A 158 -7.67 13.31 16.11
CA LYS A 158 -8.79 13.04 15.20
C LYS A 158 -8.59 13.78 13.88
N TYR A 159 -8.86 13.09 12.77
CA TYR A 159 -8.91 13.70 11.44
C TYR A 159 -10.10 13.18 10.65
N SER A 160 -10.86 14.07 10.03
CA SER A 160 -11.80 13.72 8.98
C SER A 160 -11.11 13.93 7.63
N PHE A 161 -11.34 13.04 6.68
CA PHE A 161 -10.65 13.04 5.40
C PHE A 161 -11.57 12.60 4.26
N LYS A 162 -11.12 12.81 3.03
CA LYS A 162 -11.72 12.22 1.83
C LYS A 162 -10.66 11.39 1.13
N ALA A 163 -11.03 10.19 0.73
CA ALA A 163 -10.13 9.29 0.02
C ALA A 163 -10.86 8.56 -1.09
N VAL A 164 -10.14 8.27 -2.17
CA VAL A 164 -10.61 7.35 -3.19
C VAL A 164 -10.42 5.94 -2.68
N ALA A 165 -11.51 5.18 -2.65
CA ALA A 165 -11.51 3.73 -2.48
C ALA A 165 -11.12 3.10 -3.82
N GLU A 166 -9.92 2.54 -3.90
CA GLU A 166 -9.32 2.04 -5.14
C GLU A 166 -10.10 0.84 -5.71
N GLU A 167 -10.80 0.08 -4.87
CA GLU A 167 -11.67 -1.02 -5.24
C GLU A 167 -12.98 -0.57 -5.91
N ASP A 168 -13.35 0.71 -5.79
CA ASP A 168 -14.56 1.29 -6.37
C ASP A 168 -14.30 2.41 -7.38
N GLY A 169 -13.11 3.02 -7.34
CA GLY A 169 -12.78 4.22 -8.09
C GLY A 169 -13.66 5.42 -7.75
N LYS A 170 -14.06 5.53 -6.47
CA LYS A 170 -14.89 6.63 -5.97
C LYS A 170 -14.32 7.23 -4.71
N GLU A 171 -14.55 8.52 -4.55
CA GLU A 171 -14.24 9.24 -3.33
C GLU A 171 -15.30 8.95 -2.25
N PHE A 172 -14.84 8.73 -1.03
CA PHE A 172 -15.68 8.59 0.15
C PHE A 172 -15.10 9.40 1.32
N PRO A 173 -15.96 9.90 2.22
CA PRO A 173 -15.50 10.45 3.48
C PRO A 173 -14.98 9.33 4.39
N GLY A 174 -14.06 9.69 5.27
CA GLY A 174 -13.61 8.85 6.37
C GLY A 174 -13.20 9.67 7.57
N GLU A 175 -13.09 9.00 8.71
CA GLU A 175 -12.58 9.57 9.94
C GLU A 175 -11.57 8.64 10.57
N VAL A 176 -10.56 9.20 11.21
CA VAL A 176 -9.57 8.47 11.99
C VAL A 176 -9.42 9.11 13.36
N TYR A 177 -9.29 8.27 14.38
CA TYR A 177 -9.07 8.63 15.77
C TYR A 177 -7.99 7.73 16.37
N VAL A 178 -6.94 8.34 16.91
CA VAL A 178 -5.92 7.64 17.67
C VAL A 178 -6.39 7.54 19.11
N ASP A 179 -6.81 6.35 19.52
CA ASP A 179 -7.48 6.08 20.79
C ASP A 179 -6.49 6.13 21.96
N SER A 180 -5.48 5.28 21.92
CA SER A 180 -4.54 5.09 23.03
C SER A 180 -3.20 4.54 22.57
N GLU A 181 -2.19 4.73 23.43
CA GLU A 181 -0.96 3.94 23.40
C GLU A 181 -1.22 2.56 24.01
N THR A 182 -0.67 1.52 23.39
CA THR A 182 -0.82 0.13 23.83
C THR A 182 0.36 -0.71 23.36
N LYS A 183 0.42 -1.98 23.79
CA LYS A 183 1.36 -2.96 23.26
C LYS A 183 0.64 -3.97 22.38
N TYR A 184 1.26 -4.33 21.27
CA TYR A 184 0.82 -5.43 20.43
C TYR A 184 2.03 -6.30 20.08
N LYS A 185 1.97 -7.60 20.44
CA LYS A 185 3.10 -8.53 20.32
C LYS A 185 4.41 -7.97 20.94
N GLY A 186 4.30 -7.35 22.11
CA GLY A 186 5.43 -6.76 22.83
C GLY A 186 5.95 -5.42 22.28
N LEU A 187 5.50 -5.00 21.09
CA LEU A 187 5.88 -3.72 20.48
C LEU A 187 4.96 -2.60 20.93
N ASP A 188 5.52 -1.41 21.12
CA ASP A 188 4.75 -0.20 21.39
C ASP A 188 3.99 0.23 20.14
N THR A 189 2.68 0.42 20.31
CA THR A 189 1.74 0.73 19.24
C THR A 189 0.71 1.74 19.71
N TYR A 190 -0.01 2.29 18.74
CA TYR A 190 -1.21 3.07 18.94
C TYR A 190 -2.40 2.28 18.44
N LYS A 191 -3.45 2.22 19.25
CA LYS A 191 -4.75 1.74 18.80
C LYS A 191 -5.42 2.86 18.02
N VAL A 192 -5.65 2.63 16.74
CA VAL A 192 -6.24 3.60 15.82
C VAL A 192 -7.59 3.07 15.35
N LEU A 193 -8.64 3.85 15.62
CA LEU A 193 -9.97 3.61 15.12
C LEU A 193 -10.15 4.43 13.84
N TYR A 194 -10.57 3.82 12.75
CA TYR A 194 -11.00 4.60 11.60
C TYR A 194 -12.26 4.05 10.97
N THR A 195 -13.04 4.95 10.39
CA THR A 195 -14.24 4.65 9.63
C THR A 195 -14.04 5.09 8.21
N PHE A 196 -14.29 4.21 7.24
CA PHE A 196 -14.21 4.52 5.82
C PHE A 196 -15.27 3.73 5.07
N LYS A 197 -16.01 4.38 4.17
CA LYS A 197 -17.16 3.76 3.46
C LYS A 197 -18.19 3.12 4.41
N ASN A 198 -18.46 3.78 5.53
CA ASN A 198 -19.33 3.28 6.61
C ASN A 198 -18.86 1.95 7.27
N ALA A 199 -17.64 1.48 6.98
CA ALA A 199 -17.03 0.35 7.65
C ALA A 199 -16.06 0.85 8.73
N GLN A 200 -16.08 0.19 9.89
CA GLN A 200 -15.21 0.51 11.02
C GLN A 200 -14.04 -0.47 11.08
N PHE A 201 -12.88 0.05 11.43
CA PHE A 201 -11.65 -0.71 11.56
C PHE A 201 -10.90 -0.34 12.84
N VAL A 202 -10.22 -1.33 13.41
CA VAL A 202 -9.29 -1.15 14.54
C VAL A 202 -7.90 -1.55 14.06
N ASN A 203 -6.95 -0.64 14.14
CA ASN A 203 -5.57 -0.87 13.71
C ASN A 203 -4.60 -0.69 14.87
N PHE A 204 -3.58 -1.54 14.94
CA PHE A 204 -2.47 -1.43 15.87
C PHE A 204 -1.24 -0.99 15.11
N ILE A 205 -0.88 0.28 15.23
CA ILE A 205 0.13 0.90 14.38
C ILE A 205 1.28 1.41 15.24
N ASN A 206 2.53 1.12 14.86
CA ASN A 206 3.68 1.67 15.60
C ASN A 206 4.03 3.10 15.16
N LYS A 207 4.98 3.74 15.85
CA LYS A 207 5.43 5.11 15.55
C LYS A 207 5.98 5.34 14.14
N LYS A 208 6.33 4.28 13.40
CA LYS A 208 6.80 4.35 12.01
C LYS A 208 5.65 4.24 11.00
N GLY A 209 4.43 4.02 11.46
CA GLY A 209 3.27 3.77 10.61
C GLY A 209 3.19 2.35 10.06
N GLU A 210 3.84 1.38 10.71
CA GLU A 210 3.68 -0.02 10.34
C GLU A 210 2.42 -0.56 11.03
N SER A 211 1.47 -1.10 10.26
CA SER A 211 0.26 -1.73 10.83
C SER A 211 0.59 -3.17 11.22
N LEU A 212 0.56 -3.48 12.53
CA LEU A 212 0.82 -4.81 13.07
C LEU A 212 -0.42 -5.70 13.04
N ASN A 213 -1.60 -5.10 13.13
CA ASN A 213 -2.87 -5.78 12.99
C ASN A 213 -3.94 -4.79 12.53
N SER A 214 -4.79 -5.22 11.61
CA SER A 214 -5.98 -4.49 11.16
C SER A 214 -7.17 -5.40 11.32
N ILE A 215 -8.20 -4.95 12.05
CA ILE A 215 -9.40 -5.70 12.36
C ILE A 215 -10.59 -4.99 11.74
N SER A 216 -11.44 -5.74 11.04
CA SER A 216 -12.79 -5.35 10.63
C SER A 216 -13.80 -6.09 11.51
N PRO A 217 -14.29 -5.47 12.60
CA PRO A 217 -15.17 -6.16 13.56
C PRO A 217 -16.47 -6.65 12.91
N ALA A 218 -17.06 -5.84 12.04
CA ALA A 218 -18.31 -6.17 11.35
C ALA A 218 -18.18 -7.40 10.44
N LEU A 219 -16.98 -7.66 9.91
CA LEU A 219 -16.72 -8.82 9.06
C LEU A 219 -16.11 -10.00 9.82
N GLY A 220 -15.75 -9.84 11.09
CA GLY A 220 -14.99 -10.86 11.84
C GLY A 220 -13.64 -11.20 11.20
N LEU A 221 -13.03 -10.23 10.50
CA LEU A 221 -11.79 -10.39 9.75
C LEU A 221 -10.65 -9.63 10.43
N SER A 222 -9.44 -10.19 10.38
CA SER A 222 -8.23 -9.44 10.68
C SER A 222 -7.08 -9.78 9.73
N ALA A 223 -6.16 -8.83 9.58
CA ALA A 223 -4.88 -8.99 8.89
C ALA A 223 -3.77 -8.77 9.92
N GLU A 224 -3.07 -9.83 10.29
CA GLU A 224 -2.06 -9.84 11.36
C GLU A 224 -0.66 -9.98 10.76
N MET A 225 0.22 -9.01 11.02
CA MET A 225 1.60 -9.04 10.54
C MET A 225 2.38 -10.19 11.17
N VAL A 226 3.20 -10.86 10.36
CA VAL A 226 4.10 -11.94 10.77
C VAL A 226 5.56 -11.55 10.65
N SER A 227 6.41 -12.21 11.45
CA SER A 227 7.87 -12.11 11.38
C SER A 227 8.47 -12.93 10.23
N ASP A 228 7.81 -14.02 9.83
CA ASP A 228 8.25 -14.91 8.76
C ASP A 228 7.14 -15.05 7.70
N PRO A 229 7.41 -14.72 6.42
CA PRO A 229 6.45 -14.89 5.32
C PRO A 229 5.84 -16.31 5.19
N SER A 230 6.56 -17.35 5.62
CA SER A 230 6.06 -18.73 5.60
C SER A 230 4.87 -18.93 6.56
N GLU A 231 4.79 -18.15 7.65
CA GLU A 231 3.65 -18.17 8.58
C GLU A 231 2.37 -17.57 7.97
N ALA A 232 2.53 -16.60 7.07
CA ALA A 232 1.40 -16.03 6.33
C ALA A 232 0.95 -16.97 5.21
N THR A 233 1.87 -17.62 4.52
CA THR A 233 1.50 -18.45 3.36
C THR A 233 1.04 -19.86 3.75
N LYS A 234 1.54 -20.49 4.83
CA LYS A 234 1.16 -21.84 5.34
C LYS A 234 0.69 -22.84 4.26
N GLY A 235 1.52 -23.08 3.25
CA GLY A 235 1.23 -24.06 2.19
C GLY A 235 0.23 -23.61 1.13
N MET A 236 -0.30 -22.39 1.21
CA MET A 236 -0.99 -21.75 0.09
C MET A 236 0.04 -21.45 -1.01
N THR A 237 -0.21 -21.97 -2.20
CA THR A 237 0.61 -21.66 -3.35
C THR A 237 0.47 -20.19 -3.71
N PHE A 238 1.59 -19.56 -4.10
CA PHE A 238 1.57 -18.23 -4.67
C PHE A 238 2.35 -18.23 -5.98
N ASN A 239 1.84 -17.49 -6.96
CA ASN A 239 2.46 -17.42 -8.27
C ASN A 239 3.60 -16.39 -8.23
N GLU A 240 4.84 -16.87 -8.13
CA GLU A 240 6.03 -16.00 -8.15
C GLU A 240 6.06 -15.07 -9.36
N LYS A 241 5.61 -15.51 -10.54
CA LYS A 241 5.58 -14.68 -11.74
C LYS A 241 4.62 -13.50 -11.55
N SER A 242 3.46 -13.74 -10.94
CA SER A 242 2.51 -12.68 -10.63
C SER A 242 3.07 -11.69 -9.60
N LEU A 243 3.77 -12.17 -8.57
CA LEU A 243 4.42 -11.29 -7.59
C LEU A 243 5.55 -10.47 -8.23
N LYS A 244 6.43 -11.09 -9.02
CA LYS A 244 7.50 -10.38 -9.76
C LYS A 244 6.92 -9.34 -10.72
N LEU A 245 5.82 -9.65 -11.40
CA LEU A 245 5.15 -8.69 -12.29
C LEU A 245 4.62 -7.46 -11.52
N LEU A 246 4.08 -7.69 -10.32
CA LEU A 246 3.46 -6.64 -9.52
C LEU A 246 4.49 -5.80 -8.74
N PHE A 247 5.41 -6.47 -8.03
CA PHE A 247 6.39 -5.87 -7.12
C PHE A 247 7.77 -5.62 -7.76
N GLY A 248 8.05 -6.17 -8.94
CA GLY A 248 9.37 -6.14 -9.59
C GLY A 248 10.31 -7.27 -9.15
N ASP A 249 10.08 -7.82 -7.96
CA ASP A 249 10.73 -8.99 -7.39
C ASP A 249 9.73 -9.77 -6.51
N VAL A 250 10.18 -10.86 -5.86
CA VAL A 250 9.36 -11.52 -4.84
C VAL A 250 9.61 -10.80 -3.51
N PRO A 251 8.59 -10.24 -2.85
CA PRO A 251 8.73 -9.59 -1.55
C PRO A 251 9.41 -10.51 -0.53
N LYS A 252 10.35 -9.97 0.23
CA LYS A 252 11.10 -10.73 1.24
C LYS A 252 10.41 -10.70 2.59
N GLY A 253 9.58 -9.69 2.85
CA GLY A 253 8.85 -9.50 4.11
C GLY A 253 9.79 -9.22 5.28
N LYS A 254 10.83 -8.41 5.08
CA LYS A 254 11.86 -8.16 6.11
C LYS A 254 12.07 -6.68 6.44
N THR A 255 11.29 -5.77 5.86
CA THR A 255 11.43 -4.32 6.07
C THR A 255 10.34 -3.83 7.02
N HIS A 256 10.39 -4.27 8.27
CA HIS A 256 9.45 -3.91 9.35
C HIS A 256 10.01 -4.28 10.73
N GLN A 257 9.43 -3.78 11.83
CA GLN A 257 9.98 -3.97 13.19
C GLN A 257 9.86 -5.40 13.75
N LEU A 258 8.94 -6.22 13.25
CA LEU A 258 8.83 -7.62 13.68
C LEU A 258 9.89 -8.52 13.01
N ALA A 259 10.54 -8.07 11.93
CA ALA A 259 11.59 -8.83 11.27
C ALA A 259 12.81 -8.96 12.21
N GLY A 260 13.08 -10.18 12.67
CA GLY A 260 14.19 -10.48 13.59
C GLY A 260 13.86 -10.40 15.09
N ALA A 261 12.61 -10.10 15.47
CA ALA A 261 12.15 -10.30 16.84
C ALA A 261 11.89 -11.80 17.05
N ALA A 262 12.54 -12.43 18.03
CA ALA A 262 12.24 -13.81 18.40
C ALA A 262 10.75 -13.92 18.78
N PRO A 263 10.02 -14.97 18.36
CA PRO A 263 8.63 -15.15 18.74
C PRO A 263 8.55 -15.19 20.26
N THR A 264 7.95 -14.17 20.86
CA THR A 264 7.64 -14.20 22.30
C THR A 264 6.40 -15.09 22.42
N PRO A 265 6.45 -16.23 23.14
CA PRO A 265 5.29 -17.08 23.29
C PRO A 265 4.16 -16.28 23.93
N GLU A 266 3.03 -16.20 23.23
CA GLU A 266 1.78 -15.66 23.77
C GLU A 266 1.42 -16.47 25.01
N LYS A 267 1.44 -15.84 26.19
CA LYS A 267 0.77 -16.41 27.35
C LYS A 267 -0.73 -16.25 27.10
N SER A 268 -1.40 -17.38 26.86
CA SER A 268 -2.86 -17.48 26.93
C SER A 268 -3.33 -16.88 28.25
N GLN A 269 -4.13 -15.81 28.18
CA GLN A 269 -5.02 -15.39 29.25
C GLN A 269 -6.43 -15.82 28.89
#